data_AF-A0A3P1T7D9-F1
#
_entry.id   AF-A0A3P1T7D9-F1
#
_cell.length_a   1.000
_cell.length_b   1.000
_cell.length_c   1.000
_cell.angle_alpha   90.00
_cell.angle_beta   90.00
_cell.angle_gamma   90.00
#
_symmetry.space_group_name_H-M   'P 1'
#
loop_
_entity.id
_entity.type
_entity.pdbx_description
1 polymer ?
#
loop_
_entity_poly.entity_id
_entity_poly.type
_entity_poly.pdbx_seq_one_letter_code
_entity_poly.pdbx_strand_id
1 'polypeptide(L)'
;MTQWQIDPAGVQGVLERARVAQEELGTALDPGSFDAPVAALSWCPELTGGIPEALGLVLESRLGEFKAIVNHVSAGIVGVTAASNTYLDAQTEMDASVRATQASQVEEEMMRAAETGNFSFFEKMATGESS
;
A
#
# COMPACT_ATOMS: atom_id res chain seq x y z
N MET A 1 -21.02 -27.16 -6.01
CA MET A 1 -20.26 -25.99 -5.51
C MET A 1 -19.48 -25.47 -6.69
N THR A 2 -19.89 -24.33 -7.26
CA THR A 2 -19.17 -23.71 -8.39
C THR A 2 -17.80 -23.27 -7.87
N GLN A 3 -16.79 -24.01 -8.31
CA GLN A 3 -15.38 -23.80 -8.04
C GLN A 3 -15.04 -22.32 -8.23
N TRP A 4 -14.54 -21.68 -7.17
CA TRP A 4 -13.96 -20.35 -7.25
C TRP A 4 -12.69 -20.48 -8.09
N GLN A 5 -12.81 -20.20 -9.39
CA GLN A 5 -11.69 -20.20 -10.31
C GLN A 5 -11.14 -18.78 -10.32
N ILE A 6 -10.22 -18.49 -9.39
CA ILE A 6 -9.44 -17.26 -9.43
C ILE A 6 -8.63 -17.28 -10.73
N ASP A 7 -8.70 -16.21 -11.51
CA ASP A 7 -7.78 -15.95 -12.62
C ASP A 7 -6.50 -15.32 -12.05
N PRO A 8 -5.41 -16.11 -11.88
CA PRO A 8 -4.21 -15.60 -11.23
C PRO A 8 -3.52 -14.52 -12.07
N ALA A 9 -3.63 -14.62 -13.40
CA ALA A 9 -3.06 -13.63 -14.32
C ALA A 9 -3.84 -12.31 -14.25
N GLY A 10 -5.17 -12.38 -14.15
CA GLY A 10 -6.03 -11.22 -13.94
C GLY A 10 -5.71 -10.49 -12.63
N VAL A 11 -5.52 -11.23 -11.53
CA VAL A 11 -5.16 -10.64 -10.23
C VAL A 11 -3.76 -10.03 -10.26
N GLN A 12 -2.76 -10.72 -10.84
CA GLN A 12 -1.42 -10.16 -11.01
C GLN A 12 -1.43 -8.87 -11.84
N GLY A 13 -2.23 -8.80 -12.90
CA GLY A 13 -2.34 -7.59 -13.72
C GLY A 13 -3.02 -6.40 -13.01
N VAL A 14 -3.87 -6.66 -12.01
CA VAL A 14 -4.43 -5.60 -11.14
C VAL A 14 -3.40 -5.18 -10.10
N LEU A 15 -2.71 -6.13 -9.47
CA LEU A 15 -1.67 -5.87 -8.48
C LEU A 15 -0.52 -5.03 -9.05
N GLU A 16 -0.06 -5.34 -10.26
CA GLU A 16 1.01 -4.60 -10.91
C GLU A 16 0.61 -3.13 -11.16
N ARG A 17 -0.63 -2.92 -11.64
CA ARG A 17 -1.16 -1.56 -11.83
C ARG A 17 -1.30 -0.80 -10.51
N ALA A 18 -1.74 -1.48 -9.45
CA ALA A 18 -1.86 -0.89 -8.13
C ALA A 18 -0.48 -0.50 -7.57
N ARG A 19 0.54 -1.34 -7.80
CA ARG A 19 1.93 -1.06 -7.42
C ARG A 19 2.50 0.15 -8.16
N VAL A 20 2.30 0.25 -9.47
CA VAL A 20 2.71 1.43 -10.25
C VAL A 20 2.02 2.68 -9.71
N ALA A 21 0.70 2.63 -9.47
CA ALA A 21 -0.04 3.76 -8.91
C ALA A 21 0.43 4.14 -7.49
N GLN A 22 0.84 3.16 -6.67
CA GLN A 22 1.43 3.39 -5.35
C GLN A 22 2.79 4.09 -5.46
N GLU A 23 3.65 3.69 -6.39
CA GLU A 23 4.97 4.30 -6.62
C GLU A 23 4.82 5.74 -7.15
N GLU A 24 3.87 5.98 -8.06
CA GLU A 24 3.51 7.31 -8.55
C GLU A 24 2.99 8.20 -7.42
N LEU A 25 2.10 7.67 -6.56
CA LEU A 25 1.58 8.39 -5.40
C LEU A 25 2.68 8.71 -4.38
N GLY A 26 3.58 7.76 -4.10
CA GLY A 26 4.72 7.98 -3.21
C GLY A 26 5.66 9.06 -3.74
N THR A 27 5.93 9.05 -5.05
CA THR A 27 6.75 10.08 -5.72
C THR A 27 6.08 11.45 -5.69
N ALA A 28 4.77 11.51 -5.93
CA ALA A 28 4.01 12.76 -5.91
C ALA A 28 3.88 13.37 -4.50
N LEU A 29 4.04 12.55 -3.45
CA LEU A 29 3.99 12.96 -2.05
C LEU A 29 5.38 13.15 -1.43
N ASP A 30 6.45 12.97 -2.19
CA ASP A 30 7.81 13.19 -1.71
C ASP A 30 8.01 14.67 -1.36
N PRO A 31 8.73 15.02 -0.27
CA PRO A 31 8.88 16.41 0.16
C PRO A 31 9.43 17.34 -0.93
N GLY A 32 10.28 16.82 -1.83
CA GLY A 32 10.85 17.61 -2.94
C GLY A 32 9.88 17.90 -4.08
N SER A 33 8.71 17.24 -4.14
CA SER A 33 7.71 17.46 -5.19
C SER A 33 7.13 18.88 -5.20
N PHE A 34 7.20 19.58 -4.06
CA PHE A 34 6.68 20.94 -3.90
C PHE A 34 7.72 22.02 -4.17
N ASP A 35 9.01 21.67 -4.33
CA ASP A 35 10.09 22.63 -4.55
C ASP A 35 9.93 23.40 -5.86
N ALA A 36 9.54 22.73 -6.94
CA ALA A 36 9.35 23.38 -8.24
C ALA A 36 8.16 24.37 -8.25
N PRO A 37 6.96 24.02 -7.73
CA PRO A 37 5.86 24.98 -7.53
C PRO A 37 6.24 26.15 -6.62
N VAL A 38 6.96 25.89 -5.53
CA VAL A 38 7.42 26.93 -4.58
C VAL A 38 8.43 27.86 -5.23
N ALA A 39 9.39 27.32 -5.98
CA ALA A 39 10.35 28.12 -6.74
C ALA A 39 9.65 28.97 -7.82
N ALA A 40 8.63 28.44 -8.47
CA ALA A 40 7.84 29.20 -9.45
C ALA A 40 7.09 30.38 -8.83
N LEU A 41 6.84 30.39 -7.51
CA LEU A 41 6.21 31.49 -6.79
C LEU A 41 7.20 32.60 -6.38
N SER A 42 8.51 32.42 -6.56
CA SER A 42 9.52 33.40 -6.14
C SER A 42 9.56 34.68 -6.99
N TRP A 43 8.76 34.76 -8.06
CA TRP A 43 8.71 35.88 -8.99
C TRP A 43 8.20 37.19 -8.37
N CYS A 44 7.46 37.15 -7.25
CA CYS A 44 7.00 38.36 -6.55
C CYS A 44 6.88 38.15 -5.02
N PRO A 45 7.99 38.29 -4.26
CA PRO A 45 8.04 37.97 -2.83
C PRO A 45 7.06 38.76 -1.95
N GLU A 46 6.70 39.98 -2.34
CA GLU A 46 5.74 40.82 -1.59
C GLU A 46 4.30 40.28 -1.64
N LEU A 47 3.95 39.53 -2.70
CA LEU A 47 2.63 38.91 -2.87
C LEU A 47 2.63 37.42 -2.49
N THR A 48 3.75 36.73 -2.65
CA THR A 48 3.83 35.26 -2.53
C THR A 48 4.67 34.78 -1.35
N GLY A 49 5.37 35.66 -0.63
CA GLY A 49 6.37 35.27 0.37
C GLY A 49 5.85 34.39 1.53
N GLY A 50 4.56 34.50 1.88
CA GLY A 50 3.93 33.66 2.91
C GLY A 50 3.34 32.34 2.41
N ILE A 51 3.23 32.16 1.08
CA ILE A 51 2.61 30.96 0.49
C ILE A 51 3.48 29.71 0.71
N PRO A 52 4.81 29.74 0.49
CA PRO A 52 5.67 28.58 0.74
C PRO A 52 5.63 28.11 2.19
N GLU A 53 5.62 29.04 3.14
CA GLU A 53 5.57 28.75 4.57
C GLU A 53 4.23 28.13 4.98
N ALA A 54 3.11 28.72 4.52
CA ALA A 54 1.79 28.15 4.75
C ALA A 54 1.62 26.76 4.10
N LEU A 55 2.18 26.56 2.92
CA LEU A 55 2.16 25.25 2.24
C LEU A 55 3.00 24.22 3.00
N GLY A 56 4.19 24.59 3.47
CA GLY A 56 5.04 23.74 4.31
C GLY A 56 4.32 23.29 5.59
N LEU A 57 3.64 24.21 6.28
CA LEU A 57 2.85 23.89 7.48
C LEU A 57 1.67 22.96 7.17
N VAL A 58 0.99 23.14 6.04
CA VAL A 58 -0.10 22.24 5.62
C VAL A 58 0.46 20.85 5.33
N LEU A 59 1.57 20.73 4.61
CA LEU A 59 2.21 19.45 4.31
C LEU A 59 2.68 18.73 5.57
N GLU A 60 3.31 19.44 6.49
CA GLU A 60 3.74 18.91 7.77
C GLU A 60 2.55 18.44 8.62
N SER A 61 1.46 19.21 8.65
CA SER A 61 0.24 18.84 9.38
C SER A 61 -0.48 17.62 8.80
N ARG A 62 -0.30 17.35 7.50
CA ARG A 62 -0.96 16.25 6.77
C ARG A 62 -0.04 15.06 6.50
N LEU A 63 1.25 15.16 6.84
CA LEU A 63 2.24 14.10 6.62
C LEU A 63 1.80 12.75 7.21
N GLY A 64 1.17 12.77 8.39
CA GLY A 64 0.62 11.56 9.02
C GLY A 64 -0.49 10.91 8.20
N GLU A 65 -1.39 11.72 7.63
CA GLU A 65 -2.48 11.24 6.76
C GLU A 65 -1.93 10.68 5.45
N PHE A 66 -0.92 11.32 4.85
CA PHE A 66 -0.25 10.81 3.65
C PHE A 66 0.44 9.47 3.91
N LYS A 67 1.17 9.35 5.02
CA LYS A 67 1.76 8.07 5.43
C LYS A 67 0.71 6.99 5.64
N ALA A 68 -0.42 7.33 6.29
CA ALA A 68 -1.52 6.40 6.47
C ALA A 68 -2.09 5.92 5.13
N ILE A 69 -2.33 6.83 4.16
CA ILE A 69 -2.82 6.47 2.82
C ILE A 69 -1.84 5.52 2.12
N VAL A 70 -0.55 5.86 2.11
CA VAL A 70 0.48 5.02 1.47
C VAL A 70 0.56 3.65 2.15
N ASN A 71 0.51 3.59 3.48
CA ASN A 71 0.50 2.33 4.22
C ASN A 71 -0.73 1.48 3.91
N HIS A 72 -1.92 2.08 3.82
CA HIS A 72 -3.15 1.40 3.44
C HIS A 72 -3.09 0.81 2.02
N VAL A 73 -2.57 1.57 1.06
CA VAL A 73 -2.40 1.09 -0.32
C VAL A 73 -1.40 -0.06 -0.37
N SER A 74 -0.26 0.09 0.31
CA SER A 74 0.79 -0.94 0.41
C SER A 74 0.23 -2.23 1.04
N ALA A 75 -0.50 -2.09 2.15
CA ALA A 75 -1.14 -3.22 2.83
C ALA A 75 -2.16 -3.91 1.93
N GLY A 76 -2.98 -3.15 1.18
CA GLY A 76 -3.92 -3.72 0.23
C GLY A 76 -3.25 -4.56 -0.84
N ILE A 77 -2.16 -4.07 -1.44
CA ILE A 77 -1.40 -4.80 -2.47
C ILE A 77 -0.81 -6.09 -1.89
N VAL A 78 -0.14 -5.98 -0.75
CA VAL A 78 0.54 -7.12 -0.12
C VAL A 78 -0.47 -8.14 0.40
N GLY A 79 -1.56 -7.71 1.02
CA GLY A 79 -2.63 -8.56 1.53
C GLY A 79 -3.39 -9.29 0.42
N VAL A 80 -3.71 -8.62 -0.69
CA VAL A 80 -4.33 -9.28 -1.86
C VAL A 80 -3.38 -10.29 -2.50
N THR A 81 -2.08 -9.99 -2.56
CA THR A 81 -1.06 -10.93 -3.04
C THR A 81 -0.98 -12.17 -2.14
N ALA A 82 -0.89 -11.96 -0.83
CA ALA A 82 -0.86 -13.02 0.17
C ALA A 82 -2.12 -13.88 0.11
N ALA A 83 -3.31 -13.27 0.09
CA ALA A 83 -4.58 -13.98 -0.02
C ALA A 83 -4.63 -14.82 -1.30
N SER A 84 -4.16 -14.27 -2.42
CA SER A 84 -4.11 -14.99 -3.71
C SER A 84 -3.19 -16.22 -3.65
N ASN A 85 -2.03 -16.10 -3.01
CA ASN A 85 -1.12 -17.22 -2.80
C ASN A 85 -1.74 -18.27 -1.86
N THR A 86 -2.31 -17.83 -0.74
CA THR A 86 -3.06 -18.70 0.18
C THR A 86 -4.15 -19.49 -0.55
N TYR A 87 -4.88 -18.86 -1.48
CA TYR A 87 -5.90 -19.54 -2.28
C TYR A 87 -5.33 -20.56 -3.28
N LEU A 88 -4.12 -20.34 -3.81
CA LEU A 88 -3.44 -21.30 -4.68
C LEU A 88 -2.96 -22.51 -3.87
N ASP A 89 -2.32 -22.28 -2.73
CA ASP A 89 -1.84 -23.34 -1.82
C ASP A 89 -3.01 -24.16 -1.26
N ALA A 90 -4.07 -23.47 -0.83
CA ALA A 90 -5.35 -24.03 -0.43
C ALA A 90 -5.99 -24.99 -1.44
N GLN A 91 -5.84 -24.72 -2.74
CA GLN A 91 -6.35 -25.62 -3.79
C GLN A 91 -5.55 -26.93 -3.85
N THR A 92 -4.28 -26.91 -3.45
CA THR A 92 -3.44 -28.11 -3.37
C THR A 92 -3.66 -28.91 -2.08
N GLU A 93 -3.95 -28.24 -0.95
CA GLU A 93 -4.11 -28.88 0.36
C GLU A 93 -5.52 -29.40 0.68
N MET A 94 -6.55 -29.01 -0.10
CA MET A 94 -7.94 -29.50 0.00
C MET A 94 -8.64 -29.45 1.39
N ASP A 95 -8.07 -28.84 2.43
CA ASP A 95 -8.73 -28.71 3.74
C ASP A 95 -9.49 -27.37 3.86
N ALA A 96 -10.78 -27.41 4.15
CA ALA A 96 -11.60 -26.20 4.33
C ALA A 96 -11.27 -25.40 5.61
N SER A 97 -10.80 -26.06 6.65
CA SER A 97 -10.51 -25.44 7.95
C SER A 97 -9.20 -24.66 7.93
N VAL A 98 -8.17 -25.22 7.28
CA VAL A 98 -6.86 -24.58 7.05
C VAL A 98 -7.04 -23.32 6.20
N ARG A 99 -7.89 -23.40 5.16
CA ARG A 99 -8.24 -22.26 4.29
C ARG A 99 -8.83 -21.07 5.03
N ALA A 100 -9.84 -21.30 5.86
CA ALA A 100 -10.51 -20.23 6.58
C ALA A 100 -9.57 -19.54 7.58
N THR A 101 -8.69 -20.33 8.21
CA THR A 101 -7.75 -19.83 9.22
C THR A 101 -6.67 -18.95 8.59
N GLN A 102 -6.03 -19.39 7.49
CA GLN A 102 -4.98 -18.60 6.83
C GLN A 102 -5.53 -17.32 6.21
N ALA A 103 -6.72 -17.36 5.58
CA ALA A 103 -7.34 -16.16 5.03
C ALA A 103 -7.63 -15.11 6.11
N SER A 104 -8.15 -15.52 7.27
CA SER A 104 -8.42 -14.60 8.38
C SER A 104 -7.17 -13.93 8.95
N GLN A 105 -6.04 -14.65 9.01
CA GLN A 105 -4.76 -14.09 9.48
C GLN A 105 -4.19 -13.07 8.50
N VAL A 106 -4.31 -13.33 7.19
CA VAL A 106 -3.90 -12.38 6.14
C VAL A 106 -4.71 -11.09 6.24
N GLU A 107 -6.03 -11.17 6.46
CA GLU A 107 -6.90 -10.00 6.61
C GLU A 107 -6.54 -9.18 7.86
N GLU A 108 -6.31 -9.84 9.00
CA GLU A 108 -5.95 -9.17 10.26
C GLU A 108 -4.60 -8.46 10.17
N GLU A 109 -3.58 -9.13 9.62
CA GLU A 109 -2.25 -8.53 9.43
C GLU A 109 -2.25 -7.45 8.35
N MET A 110 -3.15 -7.51 7.36
CA MET A 110 -3.33 -6.43 6.38
C MET A 110 -3.83 -5.16 7.06
N MET A 111 -4.81 -5.26 7.96
CA MET A 111 -5.32 -4.11 8.72
C MET A 111 -4.24 -3.55 9.64
N ARG A 112 -3.48 -4.43 10.32
CA ARG A 112 -2.37 -3.99 11.19
C ARG A 112 -1.26 -3.30 10.40
N ALA A 113 -0.89 -3.84 9.23
CA ALA A 113 0.13 -3.25 8.38
C ALA A 113 -0.33 -1.91 7.79
N ALA A 114 -1.62 -1.75 7.51
CA ALA A 114 -2.18 -0.48 7.05
C ALA A 114 -2.07 0.63 8.10
N GLU A 115 -2.29 0.29 9.37
CA GLU A 115 -2.19 1.24 10.48
C GLU A 115 -0.73 1.54 10.87
N THR A 116 0.13 0.52 10.84
CA THR A 116 1.48 0.61 11.43
C THR A 116 2.61 0.76 10.40
N GLY A 117 2.36 0.44 9.13
CA GLY A 117 3.39 0.34 8.10
C GLY A 117 4.35 -0.84 8.28
N ASN A 118 4.05 -1.80 9.16
CA ASN A 118 4.88 -2.98 9.40
C ASN A 118 4.44 -4.14 8.50
N PHE A 119 5.29 -4.52 7.53
CA PHE A 119 5.00 -5.58 6.56
C PHE A 119 5.75 -6.90 6.83
N SER A 120 6.44 -7.03 7.97
CA SER A 120 7.30 -8.19 8.24
C SER A 120 6.58 -9.54 8.26
N PHE A 121 5.29 -9.58 8.58
CA PHE A 121 4.48 -10.80 8.44
C PHE A 121 4.46 -11.31 7.01
N PHE A 122 4.22 -10.41 6.05
CA PHE A 122 4.11 -10.74 4.64
C PHE A 122 5.46 -11.04 4.00
N GLU A 123 6.52 -10.37 4.44
CA GLU A 123 7.89 -10.68 4.01
C GLU A 123 8.26 -12.13 4.37
N LYS A 124 7.95 -12.57 5.60
CA LYS A 124 8.17 -13.95 6.05
C LYS A 124 7.32 -14.96 5.29
N MET A 125 6.07 -14.61 5.00
CA MET A 125 5.18 -15.44 4.19
C MET A 125 5.72 -15.61 2.76
N ALA A 126 6.30 -14.56 2.17
CA ALA A 126 6.88 -14.60 0.83
C ALA A 126 8.20 -15.40 0.77
N THR A 127 8.99 -15.42 1.84
CA THR A 127 10.25 -16.21 1.92
C THR A 127 10.05 -17.67 2.31
N GLY A 128 8.83 -18.06 2.71
CA GLY A 128 8.53 -19.43 3.15
C GLY A 128 9.14 -19.77 4.52
N GLU A 129 9.60 -18.78 5.29
CA GLU A 129 10.06 -18.98 6.67
C GLU A 129 8.86 -19.01 7.61
N SER A 130 8.16 -20.14 7.62
CA SER A 130 7.23 -20.50 8.69
C SER A 130 8.03 -20.78 9.96
N SER A 131 7.85 -19.92 10.97
CA SER A 131 8.21 -20.26 12.37
C SER A 131 7.07 -21.04 13.02
#